data_AF-A0A7S2M0W6-F1
#
_entry.id   AF-A0A7S2M0W6-F1
#
_cell.length_a   1.000
_cell.length_b   1.000
_cell.length_c   1.000
_cell.angle_alpha   90.00
_cell.angle_beta   90.00
_cell.angle_gamma   90.00
#
_symmetry.space_group_name_H-M   'P 1'
#
loop_
_entity.id
_entity.type
_entity.pdbx_description
1 polymer ?
#
loop_
_entity_poly.entity_id
_entity_poly.type
_entity_poly.pdbx_seq_one_letter_code
_entity_poly.pdbx_strand_id
1 'polypeptide(L)'
;MMWAAPLMLFALNKAPNFLTGKIANDERVVFFPTAATQINETHWNIPIHGWIFEPEIDSVKRKALIKALGKMFQLKDTETKSILRQRLMPFAVDNQSLQYVRITIVKSGQQLIHRLPRSAKDGHFFGNLTMPIEVEDLQDGKLHYKAIDSERYFPG
;
A
#
# COMPACT_ATOMS: atom_id res chain seq x y z
N MET A 1 -4.73 25.30 -45.61
CA MET A 1 -3.62 24.33 -45.43
C MET A 1 -3.53 23.98 -43.96
N MET A 2 -3.67 22.68 -43.67
CA MET A 2 -3.84 22.08 -42.35
C MET A 2 -2.66 22.34 -41.42
N TRP A 3 -2.95 22.73 -40.18
CA TRP A 3 -2.02 22.63 -39.06
C TRP A 3 -2.22 21.28 -38.40
N ALA A 4 -1.18 20.43 -38.40
CA ALA A 4 -1.17 19.18 -37.67
C ALA A 4 -1.00 19.48 -36.17
N ALA A 5 -1.99 19.08 -35.36
CA ALA A 5 -1.89 19.10 -33.92
C ALA A 5 -0.91 18.00 -33.45
N PRO A 6 -0.01 18.27 -32.49
CA PRO A 6 0.80 17.22 -31.89
C PRO A 6 -0.12 16.36 -31.00
N LEU A 7 -0.36 15.12 -31.42
CA LEU A 7 -0.92 14.10 -30.52
C LEU A 7 0.05 13.95 -29.34
N MET A 8 -0.40 14.35 -28.15
CA MET A 8 0.24 14.00 -26.89
C MET A 8 0.34 12.46 -26.78
N LEU A 9 1.54 11.93 -26.98
CA LEU A 9 1.93 10.62 -26.45
C LEU A 9 2.07 10.74 -24.93
N PHE A 10 1.00 10.52 -24.17
CA PHE A 10 1.07 10.37 -22.70
C PHE A 10 0.21 9.22 -22.18
N ALA A 11 0.17 8.09 -22.91
CA ALA A 11 -0.55 6.91 -22.45
C ALA A 11 0.06 5.59 -22.96
N LEU A 12 1.39 5.47 -22.97
CA LEU A 12 2.03 4.17 -23.19
C LEU A 12 2.61 3.63 -21.88
N ASN A 13 2.13 2.43 -21.49
CA ASN A 13 2.64 1.52 -20.47
C ASN A 13 2.02 1.53 -19.05
N LYS A 14 0.70 1.67 -18.92
CA LYS A 14 0.01 0.97 -17.81
C LYS A 14 -0.57 -0.34 -18.35
N ALA A 15 0.31 -1.33 -18.60
CA ALA A 15 -0.16 -2.68 -18.80
C ALA A 15 -0.72 -3.15 -17.45
N PRO A 16 -2.01 -3.48 -17.35
CA PRO A 16 -2.56 -3.89 -16.07
C PRO A 16 -1.87 -5.18 -15.61
N ASN A 17 -1.20 -5.13 -14.45
CA ASN A 17 -0.44 -6.24 -13.88
C ASN A 17 -1.32 -7.40 -13.35
N PHE A 18 -2.62 -7.47 -13.73
CA PHE A 18 -3.55 -8.52 -13.28
C PHE A 18 -3.02 -9.94 -13.52
N LEU A 19 -2.37 -10.17 -14.68
CA LEU A 19 -1.85 -11.49 -15.05
C LEU A 19 -0.66 -11.91 -14.19
N THR A 20 0.28 -10.99 -13.95
CA THR A 20 1.50 -11.30 -13.19
C THR A 20 1.27 -11.21 -11.68
N GLY A 21 0.32 -10.38 -11.24
CA GLY A 21 0.08 -10.03 -9.84
C GLY A 21 1.21 -9.24 -9.19
N LYS A 22 2.15 -8.71 -9.99
CA LYS A 22 3.30 -7.94 -9.52
C LYS A 22 2.92 -6.50 -9.21
N ILE A 23 3.56 -5.95 -8.18
CA ILE A 23 3.42 -4.56 -7.75
C ILE A 23 4.24 -3.66 -8.67
N ALA A 24 3.58 -2.70 -9.33
CA ALA A 24 4.18 -1.69 -10.20
C ALA A 24 4.92 -0.61 -9.40
N ASN A 25 5.88 0.11 -10.03
CA ASN A 25 6.83 1.04 -9.39
C ASN A 25 6.22 2.27 -8.71
N ASP A 26 5.02 2.66 -9.10
CA ASP A 26 4.24 3.80 -8.61
C ASP A 26 3.26 3.42 -7.49
N GLU A 27 3.07 2.13 -7.23
CA GLU A 27 2.17 1.65 -6.19
C GLU A 27 2.82 1.70 -4.79
N ARG A 28 2.01 1.53 -3.76
CA ARG A 28 2.43 1.53 -2.35
C ARG A 28 1.81 0.36 -1.64
N VAL A 29 2.59 -0.23 -0.72
CA VAL A 29 2.14 -1.25 0.22
C VAL A 29 2.25 -0.67 1.61
N VAL A 30 1.15 -0.70 2.35
CA VAL A 30 1.13 -0.36 3.78
C VAL A 30 0.65 -1.59 4.55
N PHE A 31 1.30 -1.86 5.68
CA PHE A 31 0.85 -2.88 6.63
C PHE A 31 0.24 -2.22 7.85
N PHE A 32 -0.81 -2.83 8.38
CA PHE A 32 -1.44 -2.40 9.62
C PHE A 32 -0.95 -3.29 10.77
N PRO A 33 -0.64 -2.72 11.94
CA PRO A 33 -0.36 -3.52 13.12
C PRO A 33 -1.53 -4.43 13.47
N THR A 34 -1.22 -5.70 13.73
CA THR A 34 -2.18 -6.74 14.07
C THR A 34 -1.73 -7.45 15.34
N ALA A 35 -2.68 -8.03 16.07
CA ALA A 35 -2.39 -8.83 17.25
C ALA A 35 -2.21 -10.30 16.87
N ALA A 36 -1.05 -10.88 17.18
CA ALA A 36 -0.85 -12.32 17.11
C ALA A 36 -1.55 -13.02 18.29
N THR A 37 -1.97 -14.25 18.08
CA THR A 37 -2.66 -15.07 19.09
C THR A 37 -1.97 -16.42 19.20
N GLN A 38 -1.65 -16.83 20.42
CA GLN A 38 -1.08 -18.16 20.66
C GLN A 38 -2.18 -19.21 20.45
N ILE A 39 -1.91 -20.20 19.60
CA ILE A 39 -2.89 -21.26 19.29
C ILE A 39 -2.61 -22.56 20.06
N ASN A 40 -1.35 -22.77 20.46
CA ASN A 40 -0.92 -23.86 21.33
C ASN A 40 0.43 -23.49 21.99
N GLU A 41 1.02 -24.40 22.76
CA GLU A 41 2.27 -24.16 23.51
C GLU A 41 3.41 -23.59 22.65
N THR A 42 3.48 -23.95 21.37
CA THR A 42 4.61 -23.61 20.50
C THR A 42 4.24 -22.67 19.35
N HIS A 43 2.99 -22.65 18.90
CA HIS A 43 2.59 -21.95 17.67
C HIS A 43 1.74 -20.71 17.93
N TRP A 44 1.95 -19.73 17.07
CA TRP A 44 1.18 -18.50 17.01
C TRP A 44 0.44 -18.41 15.67
N ASN A 45 -0.77 -17.88 15.73
CA ASN A 45 -1.50 -17.37 14.59
C ASN A 45 -1.22 -15.87 14.46
N ILE A 46 -0.58 -15.50 13.35
CA ILE A 46 -0.11 -14.15 13.07
C ILE A 46 -0.90 -13.60 11.88
N PRO A 47 -1.99 -12.86 12.13
CA PRO A 47 -2.72 -12.20 11.06
C PRO A 47 -1.86 -11.08 10.48
N ILE A 48 -1.86 -10.95 9.16
CA ILE A 48 -1.15 -9.90 8.44
C ILE A 48 -2.19 -9.16 7.60
N HIS A 49 -2.35 -7.87 7.89
CA HIS A 49 -3.23 -6.99 7.14
C HIS A 49 -2.40 -5.95 6.41
N GLY A 50 -2.67 -5.79 5.12
CA GLY A 50 -2.08 -4.70 4.35
C GLY A 50 -2.99 -4.19 3.26
N TRP A 51 -2.46 -3.19 2.55
CA TRP A 51 -3.18 -2.43 1.54
C TRP A 51 -2.22 -2.03 0.42
N ILE A 52 -2.64 -2.30 -0.82
CA ILE A 52 -1.91 -1.95 -2.04
C ILE A 52 -2.70 -0.88 -2.80
N PHE A 53 -2.07 0.26 -3.07
CA PHE A 53 -2.70 1.37 -3.78
C PHE A 53 -1.70 2.22 -4.55
N GLU A 54 -2.14 2.89 -5.60
CA GLU A 54 -1.38 3.94 -6.27
C GLU A 54 -1.79 5.31 -5.69
N PRO A 55 -0.84 6.10 -5.17
CA PRO A 55 -1.11 7.47 -4.77
C PRO A 55 -1.39 8.28 -6.02
N GLU A 56 -2.64 8.68 -6.22
CA GLU A 56 -3.10 9.43 -7.39
C GLU A 56 -2.59 10.91 -7.42
N ILE A 57 -1.26 11.16 -7.27
CA ILE A 57 -0.66 12.49 -7.03
C ILE A 57 -1.11 13.54 -8.05
N ASP A 58 -1.42 13.15 -9.28
CA ASP A 58 -1.88 14.06 -10.33
C ASP A 58 -3.32 13.93 -10.77
N SER A 59 -4.11 13.07 -10.11
CA SER A 59 -5.51 12.83 -10.48
C SER A 59 -6.35 14.09 -10.47
N VAL A 60 -6.98 14.35 -11.62
CA VAL A 60 -7.94 15.43 -11.82
C VAL A 60 -9.16 15.24 -10.92
N LYS A 61 -9.64 14.00 -10.77
CA LYS A 61 -10.78 13.67 -9.90
C LYS A 61 -10.46 14.01 -8.45
N ARG A 62 -9.27 13.64 -7.98
CA ARG A 62 -8.82 13.98 -6.63
C ARG A 62 -8.67 15.48 -6.42
N LYS A 63 -8.04 16.18 -7.37
CA LYS A 63 -7.90 17.64 -7.34
C LYS A 63 -9.29 18.32 -7.25
N ALA A 64 -10.29 17.80 -7.95
CA ALA A 64 -11.67 18.27 -7.88
C ALA A 64 -12.32 18.00 -6.52
N LEU A 65 -12.17 16.79 -5.95
CA LEU A 65 -12.69 16.44 -4.62
C LEU A 65 -12.11 17.34 -3.52
N ILE A 66 -10.79 17.50 -3.49
CA ILE A 66 -10.10 18.37 -2.51
C ILE A 66 -10.61 19.81 -2.63
N LYS A 67 -10.79 20.31 -3.87
CA LYS A 67 -11.31 21.65 -4.12
C LYS A 67 -12.76 21.80 -3.65
N ALA A 68 -13.61 20.79 -3.85
CA ALA A 68 -15.00 20.80 -3.40
C ALA A 68 -15.09 20.81 -1.88
N LEU A 69 -14.34 19.94 -1.20
CA LEU A 69 -14.29 19.89 0.27
C LEU A 69 -13.73 21.18 0.85
N GLY A 70 -12.66 21.74 0.27
CA GLY A 70 -12.10 23.02 0.69
C GLY A 70 -13.10 24.18 0.58
N LYS A 71 -13.97 24.18 -0.45
CA LYS A 71 -15.07 25.15 -0.57
C LYS A 71 -16.15 24.93 0.47
N MET A 72 -16.57 23.68 0.68
CA MET A 72 -17.62 23.31 1.64
C MET A 72 -17.25 23.72 3.07
N PHE A 73 -15.98 23.50 3.46
CA PHE A 73 -15.45 23.90 4.77
C PHE A 73 -14.95 25.35 4.81
N GLN A 74 -15.15 26.13 3.73
CA GLN A 74 -14.76 27.54 3.64
C GLN A 74 -13.29 27.80 3.99
N LEU A 75 -12.39 26.87 3.63
CA LEU A 75 -10.97 26.98 3.93
C LEU A 75 -10.35 28.13 3.14
N LYS A 76 -9.76 29.10 3.83
CA LYS A 76 -9.18 30.31 3.21
C LYS A 76 -7.66 30.21 3.14
N ASP A 77 -7.03 29.79 4.22
CA ASP A 77 -5.58 29.70 4.37
C ASP A 77 -4.98 28.52 3.59
N THR A 78 -3.73 28.68 3.17
CA THR A 78 -2.97 27.69 2.40
C THR A 78 -2.51 26.51 3.24
N GLU A 79 -2.22 26.73 4.52
CA GLU A 79 -1.76 25.71 5.45
C GLU A 79 -2.85 24.64 5.69
N THR A 80 -4.06 25.05 6.05
CA THR A 80 -5.19 24.13 6.29
C THR A 80 -5.60 23.42 5.01
N LYS A 81 -5.49 24.06 3.84
CA LYS A 81 -5.66 23.38 2.54
C LYS A 81 -4.60 22.30 2.31
N SER A 82 -3.35 22.54 2.71
CA SER A 82 -2.27 21.56 2.64
C SER A 82 -2.55 20.37 3.57
N ILE A 83 -2.93 20.66 4.82
CA ILE A 83 -3.33 19.63 5.81
C ILE A 83 -4.51 18.81 5.30
N LEU A 84 -5.54 19.46 4.76
CA LEU A 84 -6.69 18.77 4.15
C LEU A 84 -6.23 17.86 3.01
N ARG A 85 -5.37 18.35 2.11
CA ARG A 85 -4.83 17.55 1.00
C ARG A 85 -4.04 16.33 1.49
N GLN A 86 -3.21 16.50 2.51
CA GLN A 86 -2.44 15.40 3.09
C GLN A 86 -3.35 14.36 3.74
N ARG A 87 -4.34 14.80 4.53
CA ARG A 87 -5.29 13.91 5.23
C ARG A 87 -6.28 13.22 4.30
N LEU A 88 -6.64 13.85 3.18
CA LEU A 88 -7.52 13.24 2.18
C LEU A 88 -6.81 12.23 1.27
N MET A 89 -5.48 12.24 1.23
CA MET A 89 -4.71 11.39 0.32
C MET A 89 -5.12 9.92 0.42
N PRO A 90 -5.24 9.29 1.61
CA PRO A 90 -5.65 7.89 1.72
C PRO A 90 -7.07 7.62 1.20
N PHE A 91 -7.96 8.61 1.17
CA PHE A 91 -9.36 8.42 0.76
C PHE A 91 -9.58 8.59 -0.75
N ALA A 92 -8.55 8.93 -1.50
CA ALA A 92 -8.62 9.20 -2.92
C ALA A 92 -7.43 8.60 -3.68
N VAL A 93 -7.05 7.38 -3.29
CA VAL A 93 -6.05 6.55 -3.97
C VAL A 93 -6.73 5.61 -4.97
N ASP A 94 -5.95 5.10 -5.92
CA ASP A 94 -6.41 4.02 -6.80
C ASP A 94 -6.03 2.67 -6.18
N ASN A 95 -7.03 1.88 -5.80
CA ASN A 95 -6.84 0.61 -5.12
C ASN A 95 -6.40 -0.48 -6.10
N GLN A 96 -5.34 -1.20 -5.75
CA GLN A 96 -4.76 -2.20 -6.64
C GLN A 96 -5.21 -3.61 -6.26
N SER A 97 -6.05 -4.19 -7.12
CA SER A 97 -6.64 -5.52 -6.91
C SER A 97 -5.88 -6.64 -7.62
N LEU A 98 -6.06 -7.88 -7.14
CA LEU A 98 -5.43 -9.09 -7.68
C LEU A 98 -3.90 -9.08 -7.67
N GLN A 99 -3.26 -8.22 -6.90
CA GLN A 99 -1.80 -8.21 -6.73
C GLN A 99 -1.41 -8.93 -5.44
N TYR A 100 -0.19 -9.43 -5.34
CA TYR A 100 0.28 -10.08 -4.11
C TYR A 100 1.59 -9.45 -3.63
N VAL A 101 1.83 -9.60 -2.33
CA VAL A 101 3.05 -9.13 -1.66
C VAL A 101 3.79 -10.33 -1.08
N ARG A 102 5.10 -10.34 -1.27
CA ARG A 102 6.05 -11.20 -0.57
C ARG A 102 6.65 -10.41 0.58
N ILE A 103 6.70 -11.05 1.72
CA ILE A 103 7.34 -10.51 2.91
C ILE A 103 8.53 -11.38 3.32
N THR A 104 9.49 -10.77 3.97
CA THR A 104 10.57 -11.44 4.69
C THR A 104 10.34 -11.29 6.19
N ILE A 105 10.55 -12.39 6.91
CA ILE A 105 10.51 -12.48 8.37
C ILE A 105 11.84 -13.04 8.81
N VAL A 106 12.47 -12.42 9.81
CA VAL A 106 13.69 -12.96 10.40
C VAL A 106 13.29 -13.83 11.58
N LYS A 107 13.58 -15.13 11.51
CA LYS A 107 13.36 -16.09 12.58
C LYS A 107 14.68 -16.76 12.92
N SER A 108 15.12 -16.66 14.17
CA SER A 108 16.33 -17.31 14.67
C SER A 108 17.56 -17.04 13.78
N GLY A 109 17.67 -15.81 13.26
CA GLY A 109 18.72 -15.38 12.33
C GLY A 109 18.53 -15.79 10.86
N GLN A 110 17.50 -16.57 10.52
CA GLN A 110 17.19 -17.00 9.16
C GLN A 110 16.09 -16.15 8.54
N GLN A 111 16.24 -15.79 7.26
CA GLN A 111 15.21 -15.09 6.50
C GLN A 111 14.21 -16.09 5.91
N LEU A 112 12.94 -15.94 6.27
CA LEU A 112 11.83 -16.70 5.72
C LEU A 112 11.03 -15.81 4.77
N ILE A 113 10.86 -16.26 3.53
CA ILE A 113 10.07 -15.54 2.52
C ILE A 113 8.68 -16.15 2.44
N HIS A 114 7.66 -15.33 2.66
CA HIS A 114 6.26 -15.74 2.56
C HIS A 114 5.53 -14.91 1.52
N ARG A 115 4.77 -15.58 0.66
CA ARG A 115 3.84 -14.93 -0.27
C ARG A 115 2.46 -14.80 0.39
N LEU A 116 1.95 -13.58 0.46
CA LEU A 116 0.62 -13.28 0.98
C LEU A 116 -0.46 -13.49 -0.10
N PRO A 117 -1.74 -13.65 0.31
CA PRO A 117 -2.86 -13.71 -0.62
C PRO A 117 -2.97 -12.47 -1.51
N ARG A 118 -3.69 -12.62 -2.62
CA ARG A 118 -3.94 -11.49 -3.52
C ARG A 118 -4.87 -10.46 -2.88
N SER A 119 -4.67 -9.18 -3.21
CA SER A 119 -5.52 -8.08 -2.78
C SER A 119 -6.92 -8.16 -3.38
N ALA A 120 -7.90 -7.74 -2.59
CA ALA A 120 -9.28 -7.58 -3.00
C ALA A 120 -9.48 -6.30 -3.84
N LYS A 121 -10.72 -6.03 -4.26
CA LYS A 121 -11.08 -4.87 -5.09
C LYS A 121 -10.78 -3.51 -4.43
N ASP A 122 -10.75 -3.48 -3.11
CA ASP A 122 -10.39 -2.32 -2.29
C ASP A 122 -8.88 -2.23 -2.01
N GLY A 123 -8.07 -3.08 -2.65
CA GLY A 123 -6.62 -3.12 -2.49
C GLY A 123 -6.16 -3.79 -1.19
N HIS A 124 -7.06 -4.12 -0.28
CA HIS A 124 -6.69 -4.77 0.98
C HIS A 124 -6.38 -6.26 0.77
N PHE A 125 -5.44 -6.77 1.55
CA PHE A 125 -5.15 -8.20 1.62
C PHE A 125 -5.00 -8.64 3.07
N PHE A 126 -5.39 -9.88 3.32
CA PHE A 126 -5.30 -10.53 4.62
C PHE A 126 -4.57 -11.85 4.44
N GLY A 127 -3.44 -12.01 5.12
CA GLY A 127 -2.71 -13.26 5.23
C GLY A 127 -2.72 -13.74 6.67
N ASN A 128 -2.43 -15.02 6.85
CA ASN A 128 -2.31 -15.61 8.17
C ASN A 128 -1.11 -16.53 8.16
N LEU A 129 -0.19 -16.34 9.10
CA LEU A 129 0.95 -17.22 9.27
C LEU A 129 0.77 -18.04 10.53
N THR A 130 1.10 -19.32 10.44
CA THR A 130 1.14 -20.21 11.59
C THR A 130 2.58 -20.68 11.75
N MET A 131 3.23 -20.22 12.80
CA MET A 131 4.63 -20.54 13.06
C MET A 131 4.96 -20.41 14.55
N PRO A 132 6.00 -21.12 15.03
CA PRO A 132 6.54 -20.84 16.34
C PRO A 132 7.25 -19.49 16.37
N ILE A 133 7.15 -18.80 17.51
CA ILE A 133 7.79 -17.52 17.79
C ILE A 133 8.52 -17.68 19.13
N GLU A 134 9.82 -17.44 19.11
CA GLU A 134 10.65 -17.36 20.32
C GLU A 134 10.89 -15.89 20.71
N VAL A 135 11.37 -15.65 21.93
CA VAL A 135 11.62 -14.28 22.43
C VAL A 135 12.66 -13.55 21.56
N GLU A 136 13.63 -14.28 21.01
CA GLU A 136 14.69 -13.74 20.15
C GLU A 136 14.17 -13.31 18.77
N ASP A 137 12.98 -13.78 18.37
CA ASP A 137 12.33 -13.38 17.12
C ASP A 137 11.61 -12.02 17.25
N LEU A 138 11.48 -11.51 18.48
CA LEU A 138 10.76 -10.28 18.79
C LEU A 138 11.70 -9.10 19.02
N GLN A 139 11.28 -7.92 18.56
CA GLN A 139 11.87 -6.64 18.95
C GLN A 139 10.80 -5.81 19.64
N ASP A 140 11.04 -5.40 20.89
CA ASP A 140 10.07 -4.67 21.73
C ASP A 140 8.70 -5.36 21.82
N GLY A 141 8.71 -6.71 21.90
CA GLY A 141 7.48 -7.52 21.96
C GLY A 141 6.72 -7.61 20.64
N LYS A 142 7.31 -7.18 19.51
CA LYS A 142 6.70 -7.19 18.18
C LYS A 142 7.50 -8.07 17.23
N LEU A 143 6.78 -8.85 16.42
CA LEU A 143 7.36 -9.54 15.28
C LEU A 143 7.45 -8.56 14.11
N HIS A 144 8.67 -8.30 13.64
CA HIS A 144 8.90 -7.44 12.49
C HIS A 144 8.98 -8.24 11.20
N TYR A 145 8.41 -7.70 10.13
CA TYR A 145 8.50 -8.22 8.78
C TYR A 145 8.54 -7.06 7.78
N LYS A 146 9.04 -7.33 6.58
CA LYS A 146 9.18 -6.31 5.52
C LYS A 146 8.71 -6.85 4.19
N ALA A 147 8.03 -6.02 3.39
CA ALA A 147 7.80 -6.35 1.99
C ALA A 147 9.14 -6.37 1.22
N ILE A 148 9.31 -7.34 0.33
CA ILE A 148 10.52 -7.49 -0.51
C ILE A 148 10.25 -7.24 -1.99
N ASP A 149 9.01 -6.90 -2.35
CA ASP A 149 8.63 -6.58 -3.74
C ASP A 149 8.86 -5.12 -4.13
N SER A 150 9.47 -4.31 -3.25
CA SER A 150 9.71 -2.89 -3.54
C SER A 150 11.02 -2.37 -2.93
N GLU A 151 11.96 -1.92 -3.77
CA GLU A 151 12.93 -0.89 -3.41
C GLU A 151 12.29 0.47 -3.67
N ARG A 152 11.85 1.22 -2.64
CA ARG A 152 11.28 2.57 -2.89
C ARG A 152 11.62 3.59 -1.81
N TYR A 153 12.09 4.73 -2.30
CA TYR A 153 12.27 5.98 -1.59
C TYR A 153 11.05 6.86 -1.86
N PHE A 154 10.44 7.42 -0.82
CA PHE A 154 9.39 8.42 -0.98
C PHE A 154 9.69 9.61 -0.07
N PRO A 155 9.91 10.82 -0.60
CA PRO A 155 9.80 12.02 0.21
C PRO A 155 8.33 12.15 0.64
N GLY A 156 8.13 12.23 1.97
CA GLY A 156 6.83 12.50 2.57
C GLY A 156 6.27 13.85 2.14
#